data_AF-A0A7S0E465-F1
#
_entry.id   AF-A0A7S0E465-F1
#
_cell.length_a   1.000
_cell.length_b   1.000
_cell.length_c   1.000
_cell.angle_alpha   90.00
_cell.angle_beta   90.00
_cell.angle_gamma   90.00
#
_symmetry.space_group_name_H-M   'P 1'
#
loop_
_entity.id
_entity.type
_entity.pdbx_description
1 polymer ?
#
loop_
_entity_poly.entity_id
_entity_poly.type
_entity_poly.pdbx_seq_one_letter_code
_entity_poly.pdbx_strand_id
1 'polypeptide(L)'
;AAPNAASLRALLLTPALVSRRSMASTAAIEVERKFAAGDPSALRQRIEASGGRVLGEKSFNDQYWDSAQCTLTRRDTWLRRRQEQWELKVPIVGSRRSGGETTSFREIEGTAAVAEALAMLLDNWDGSGSGGEPLTAEGLERRLRA
;
A
#
# COMPACT_ATOMS: atom_id res chain seq x y z
N ALA A 1 38.50 -57.63 7.43
CA ALA A 1 38.73 -56.26 6.94
C ALA A 1 37.55 -55.87 6.03
N ALA A 2 37.11 -54.61 6.09
CA ALA A 2 36.19 -53.98 5.13
C ALA A 2 37.03 -53.05 4.20
N PRO A 3 36.45 -52.18 3.35
CA PRO A 3 35.10 -52.09 2.77
C PRO A 3 35.23 -52.42 1.24
N ASN A 4 34.56 -51.85 0.23
CA ASN A 4 33.54 -50.79 0.10
C ASN A 4 32.73 -50.94 -1.21
N ALA A 5 31.68 -50.13 -1.38
CA ALA A 5 31.05 -49.84 -2.67
C ALA A 5 31.46 -48.43 -3.19
N ALA A 6 30.98 -48.11 -4.40
CA ALA A 6 30.87 -46.77 -5.02
C ALA A 6 32.16 -45.99 -5.39
N SER A 7 32.35 -45.76 -6.70
CA SER A 7 32.65 -44.43 -7.26
C SER A 7 32.57 -44.43 -8.80
N LEU A 8 31.37 -44.13 -9.34
CA LEU A 8 31.28 -43.52 -10.67
C LEU A 8 31.13 -42.00 -10.47
N ARG A 9 32.19 -41.26 -10.81
CA ARG A 9 32.18 -39.80 -10.71
C ARG A 9 31.29 -39.21 -11.82
N ALA A 10 30.08 -38.83 -11.46
CA ALA A 10 29.30 -37.91 -12.27
C ALA A 10 30.00 -36.53 -12.30
N LEU A 11 30.47 -36.12 -13.47
CA LEU A 11 30.90 -34.75 -13.73
C LEU A 11 29.66 -33.85 -13.73
N LEU A 12 29.39 -33.21 -12.59
CA LEU A 12 28.38 -32.17 -12.51
C LEU A 12 28.83 -30.96 -13.34
N LEU A 13 28.18 -30.75 -14.49
CA LEU A 13 28.19 -29.45 -15.14
C LEU A 13 27.56 -28.43 -14.17
N THR A 14 28.34 -27.46 -13.73
CA THR A 14 27.82 -26.27 -13.07
C THR A 14 27.06 -25.43 -14.09
N PRO A 15 25.76 -25.14 -13.87
CA PRO A 15 25.16 -23.99 -14.54
C PRO A 15 25.87 -22.75 -13.98
N ALA A 16 26.38 -21.90 -14.86
CA ALA A 16 26.93 -20.62 -14.46
C ALA A 16 25.90 -19.83 -13.64
N LEU A 17 26.37 -18.97 -12.72
CA LEU A 17 25.50 -17.99 -12.05
C LEU A 17 24.85 -17.08 -13.10
N VAL A 18 23.67 -17.47 -13.59
CA VAL A 18 22.71 -16.53 -14.14
C VAL A 18 22.36 -15.63 -12.97
N SER A 19 22.97 -14.45 -12.95
CA SER A 19 22.55 -13.37 -12.08
C SER A 19 21.06 -13.16 -12.34
N ARG A 20 20.24 -13.64 -11.41
CA ARG A 20 18.82 -13.28 -11.35
C ARG A 20 18.83 -11.77 -11.13
N ARG A 21 18.76 -11.02 -12.23
CA ARG A 21 18.19 -9.67 -12.18
C ARG A 21 16.91 -9.84 -11.40
N SER A 22 16.87 -9.23 -10.21
CA SER A 22 15.62 -9.06 -9.49
C SER A 22 14.68 -8.43 -10.50
N MET A 23 13.64 -9.16 -10.93
CA MET A 23 12.55 -8.51 -11.63
C MET A 23 11.96 -7.58 -10.58
N ALA A 24 12.29 -6.29 -10.71
CA ALA A 24 11.72 -5.25 -9.88
C ALA A 24 10.22 -5.52 -9.84
N SER A 25 9.69 -5.73 -8.63
CA SER A 25 8.28 -6.05 -8.46
C SER A 25 7.49 -4.97 -9.18
N THR A 26 6.81 -5.35 -10.26
CA THR A 26 5.92 -4.45 -10.99
C THR A 26 4.94 -3.91 -9.95
N ALA A 27 5.09 -2.62 -9.62
CA ALA A 27 4.34 -2.03 -8.51
C ALA A 27 2.86 -2.30 -8.73
N ALA A 28 2.23 -3.01 -7.80
CA ALA A 28 0.83 -3.36 -7.93
C ALA A 28 0.00 -2.07 -7.89
N ILE A 29 -0.82 -1.87 -8.93
CA ILE A 29 -1.73 -0.73 -9.00
C ILE A 29 -3.12 -1.25 -8.62
N GLU A 30 -3.69 -0.73 -7.54
CA GLU A 30 -5.09 -0.96 -7.23
C GLU A 30 -5.98 -0.15 -8.19
N VAL A 31 -6.99 -0.80 -8.76
CA VAL A 31 -8.02 -0.17 -9.59
C VAL A 31 -9.37 -0.54 -8.99
N GLU A 32 -10.08 0.46 -8.47
CA GLU A 32 -11.39 0.27 -7.83
C GLU A 32 -12.52 0.97 -8.60
N ARG A 33 -13.74 0.42 -8.46
CA ARG A 33 -14.98 1.10 -8.87
C ARG A 33 -16.04 0.88 -7.80
N LYS A 34 -16.50 1.97 -7.18
CA LYS A 34 -17.57 1.95 -6.18
C LYS A 34 -18.93 1.71 -6.86
N PHE A 35 -19.80 0.96 -6.21
CA PHE A 35 -21.15 0.65 -6.68
C PHE A 35 -22.13 0.52 -5.51
N ALA A 36 -23.42 0.75 -5.75
CA ALA A 36 -24.45 0.51 -4.74
C ALA A 36 -24.68 -0.99 -4.56
N ALA A 37 -24.39 -1.51 -3.36
CA ALA A 37 -24.46 -2.95 -3.06
C ALA A 37 -25.87 -3.56 -3.14
N GLY A 38 -26.90 -2.77 -2.79
CA GLY A 38 -28.26 -3.27 -2.59
C GLY A 38 -28.37 -4.14 -1.34
N ASP A 39 -29.18 -5.19 -1.39
CA ASP A 39 -29.20 -6.23 -0.35
C ASP A 39 -27.88 -7.02 -0.33
N PRO A 40 -27.15 -7.05 0.81
CA PRO A 40 -25.91 -7.83 0.96
C PRO A 40 -26.10 -9.33 0.69
N SER A 41 -27.26 -9.90 1.02
CA SER A 41 -27.52 -11.34 0.86
C SER A 41 -27.61 -11.73 -0.61
N ALA A 42 -28.43 -11.00 -1.37
CA ALA A 42 -28.52 -11.15 -2.82
C ALA A 42 -27.21 -10.82 -3.53
N LEU A 43 -26.42 -9.84 -3.04
CA LEU A 43 -25.08 -9.56 -3.58
C LEU A 43 -24.15 -10.76 -3.41
N ARG A 44 -24.11 -11.35 -2.21
CA ARG A 44 -23.30 -12.52 -1.92
C ARG A 44 -23.65 -13.71 -2.83
N GLN A 45 -24.94 -14.02 -2.97
CA GLN A 45 -25.43 -15.09 -3.85
C GLN A 45 -24.98 -14.88 -5.31
N ARG A 46 -25.04 -13.64 -5.83
CA ARG A 46 -24.58 -13.34 -7.20
C ARG A 46 -23.06 -13.51 -7.37
N ILE A 47 -22.27 -13.15 -6.35
CA ILE A 47 -20.81 -13.34 -6.36
C ILE A 47 -20.48 -14.84 -6.36
N GLU A 48 -21.11 -15.62 -5.48
CA GLU A 48 -20.91 -17.08 -5.38
C GLU A 48 -21.35 -17.81 -6.67
N ALA A 49 -22.50 -17.44 -7.25
CA ALA A 49 -22.96 -17.97 -8.54
C ALA A 49 -22.04 -17.61 -9.73
N SER A 50 -21.23 -16.55 -9.60
CA SER A 50 -20.22 -16.15 -10.59
C SER A 50 -18.85 -16.82 -10.39
N GLY A 51 -18.74 -17.78 -9.46
CA GLY A 51 -17.47 -18.44 -9.11
C GLY A 51 -16.60 -17.65 -8.12
N GLY A 52 -17.09 -16.52 -7.61
CA GLY A 52 -16.44 -15.81 -6.51
C GLY A 52 -16.57 -16.56 -5.19
N ARG A 53 -15.69 -16.28 -4.23
CA ARG A 53 -15.74 -16.86 -2.88
C ARG A 53 -15.41 -15.82 -1.82
N VAL A 54 -16.07 -15.92 -0.67
CA VAL A 54 -15.73 -15.10 0.51
C VAL A 54 -14.43 -15.62 1.12
N LEU A 55 -13.40 -14.76 1.16
CA LEU A 55 -12.10 -15.09 1.76
C LEU A 55 -12.06 -14.89 3.28
N GLY A 56 -12.98 -14.08 3.80
CA GLY A 56 -13.12 -13.76 5.22
C GLY A 56 -13.95 -12.49 5.41
N GLU A 57 -14.18 -12.14 6.67
CA GLU A 57 -14.80 -10.89 7.09
C GLU A 57 -13.79 -10.10 7.94
N LYS A 58 -13.76 -8.78 7.78
CA LYS A 58 -12.86 -7.89 8.54
C LYS A 58 -13.61 -6.63 8.95
N SER A 59 -13.54 -6.31 10.23
CA SER A 59 -13.98 -5.03 10.78
C SER A 59 -12.75 -4.19 11.12
N PHE A 60 -12.75 -2.93 10.70
CA PHE A 60 -11.70 -1.97 10.98
C PHE A 60 -12.31 -0.58 11.21
N ASN A 61 -11.53 0.29 11.87
CA ASN A 61 -11.86 1.69 12.05
C ASN A 61 -10.78 2.54 11.36
N ASP A 62 -11.25 3.51 10.57
CA ASP A 62 -10.41 4.52 9.94
C ASP A 62 -10.64 5.86 10.65
N GLN A 63 -9.57 6.51 11.07
CA GLN A 63 -9.58 7.90 11.52
C GLN A 63 -8.97 8.76 10.41
N TYR A 64 -9.78 9.61 9.78
CA TYR A 64 -9.36 10.48 8.69
C TYR A 64 -8.83 11.82 9.21
N TRP A 65 -7.81 12.35 8.55
CA TRP A 65 -7.12 13.58 8.94
C TRP A 65 -6.94 14.51 7.74
N ASP A 66 -7.21 15.80 7.95
CA ASP A 66 -6.91 16.89 7.01
C ASP A 66 -6.76 18.19 7.81
N SER A 67 -6.15 19.19 7.19
CA SER A 67 -6.20 20.59 7.63
C SER A 67 -7.64 21.14 7.68
N ALA A 68 -7.85 22.22 8.43
CA ALA A 68 -9.13 22.92 8.48
C ALA A 68 -9.62 23.47 7.12
N GLN A 69 -8.73 23.62 6.14
CA GLN A 69 -9.03 24.09 4.78
C GLN A 69 -9.26 22.93 3.77
N CYS A 70 -9.31 21.68 4.26
CA CYS A 70 -9.44 20.45 3.48
C CYS A 70 -8.38 20.31 2.37
N THR A 71 -7.15 20.72 2.67
CA THR A 71 -5.99 20.79 1.77
C THR A 71 -5.68 19.46 1.07
N LEU A 72 -5.81 18.33 1.76
CA LEU A 72 -5.59 17.00 1.18
C LEU A 72 -6.79 16.57 0.33
N THR A 73 -8.00 16.67 0.88
CA THR A 73 -9.25 16.26 0.23
C THR A 73 -9.47 17.02 -1.08
N ARG A 74 -9.15 18.33 -1.12
CA ARG A 74 -9.23 19.17 -2.34
C ARG A 74 -8.20 18.80 -3.42
N ARG A 75 -7.29 17.89 -3.13
CA ARG A 75 -6.28 17.32 -4.04
C ARG A 75 -6.48 15.81 -4.26
N ASP A 76 -7.71 15.29 -4.10
CA ASP A 76 -8.04 13.86 -4.12
C ASP A 76 -7.14 12.99 -3.20
N THR A 77 -6.57 13.57 -2.14
CA THR A 77 -5.59 12.93 -1.27
C THR A 77 -6.21 12.63 0.10
N TRP A 78 -5.96 11.43 0.63
CA TRP A 78 -6.62 10.93 1.84
C TRP A 78 -5.60 10.39 2.83
N LEU A 79 -5.45 11.07 3.96
CA LEU A 79 -4.66 10.60 5.10
C LEU A 79 -5.59 9.91 6.10
N ARG A 80 -5.28 8.65 6.45
CA ARG A 80 -6.03 7.88 7.44
C ARG A 80 -5.11 7.11 8.40
N ARG A 81 -5.57 6.93 9.62
CA ARG A 81 -5.02 5.94 10.56
C ARG A 81 -5.99 4.76 10.65
N ARG A 82 -5.58 3.59 10.17
CA ARG A 82 -6.35 2.33 10.17
C ARG A 82 -5.65 1.31 11.06
N GLN A 83 -6.35 0.77 12.05
CA GLN A 83 -5.80 -0.23 12.98
C GLN A 83 -4.39 0.16 13.48
N GLU A 84 -4.28 1.41 13.97
CA GLU A 84 -3.05 2.07 14.43
C GLU A 84 -2.00 2.42 13.36
N GLN A 85 -2.07 1.86 12.15
CA GLN A 85 -1.15 2.15 11.05
C GLN A 85 -1.57 3.39 10.27
N TRP A 86 -0.57 4.14 9.78
CA TRP A 86 -0.78 5.29 8.92
C TRP A 86 -0.77 4.90 7.44
N GLU A 87 -1.77 5.39 6.70
CA GLU A 87 -1.95 5.17 5.27
C GLU A 87 -2.25 6.52 4.58
N LEU A 88 -1.58 6.80 3.46
CA LEU A 88 -1.82 7.97 2.61
C LEU A 88 -2.16 7.53 1.18
N LYS A 89 -3.38 7.81 0.74
CA LYS A 89 -3.86 7.55 -0.63
C LYS A 89 -3.68 8.82 -1.46
N VAL A 90 -2.79 8.78 -2.46
CA VAL A 90 -2.42 9.92 -3.32
C VAL A 90 -2.84 9.63 -4.77
N PRO A 91 -3.48 10.57 -5.50
CA PRO A 91 -3.89 10.34 -6.88
C PRO A 91 -2.68 10.18 -7.82
N ILE A 92 -2.79 9.27 -8.79
CA ILE A 92 -1.75 9.12 -9.82
C ILE A 92 -1.93 10.24 -10.87
N VAL A 93 -0.97 11.16 -10.91
CA VAL A 93 -0.94 12.28 -11.88
C VAL A 93 -0.97 11.74 -13.31
N GLY A 94 -1.82 12.33 -14.17
CA GLY A 94 -1.99 11.90 -15.56
C GLY A 94 -2.92 10.70 -15.75
N SER A 95 -3.47 10.09 -14.69
CA SER A 95 -4.55 9.12 -14.83
C SER A 95 -5.81 9.77 -15.43
N ARG A 96 -6.51 9.04 -16.31
CA ARG A 96 -7.75 9.53 -16.93
C ARG A 96 -8.87 9.56 -15.89
N ARG A 97 -9.37 10.77 -15.58
CA ARG A 97 -10.57 10.96 -14.75
C ARG A 97 -11.80 10.47 -15.51
N SER A 98 -12.38 9.35 -15.10
CA SER A 98 -13.64 8.87 -15.66
C SER A 98 -14.81 9.59 -14.97
N GLY A 99 -15.40 10.59 -15.63
CA GLY A 99 -16.54 11.33 -15.08
C GLY A 99 -16.18 12.40 -14.04
N GLY A 100 -14.91 12.80 -13.95
CA GLY A 100 -14.44 13.86 -13.05
C GLY A 100 -13.70 13.36 -11.81
N GLU A 101 -14.06 12.18 -11.31
CA GLU A 101 -13.40 11.54 -10.17
C GLU A 101 -12.11 10.81 -10.59
N THR A 102 -11.09 10.84 -9.73
CA THR A 102 -9.87 10.04 -9.89
C THR A 102 -10.12 8.60 -9.40
N THR A 103 -9.75 7.60 -10.21
CA THR A 103 -9.97 6.16 -9.91
C THR A 103 -8.67 5.36 -9.78
N SER A 104 -7.52 6.02 -9.81
CA SER A 104 -6.19 5.39 -9.74
C SER A 104 -5.32 6.14 -8.74
N PHE A 105 -4.92 5.43 -7.70
CA PHE A 105 -4.20 5.98 -6.56
C PHE A 105 -2.97 5.14 -6.24
N ARG A 106 -1.97 5.79 -5.65
CA ARG A 106 -0.87 5.13 -4.94
C ARG A 106 -1.21 5.17 -3.45
N GLU A 107 -1.28 4.01 -2.82
CA GLU A 107 -1.34 3.93 -1.35
C GLU A 107 0.10 3.86 -0.80
N ILE A 108 0.36 4.62 0.25
CA ILE A 108 1.64 4.70 0.95
C ILE A 108 1.36 4.31 2.40
N GLU A 109 2.08 3.31 2.90
CA GLU A 109 1.86 2.75 4.23
C GLU A 109 3.07 3.01 5.14
N GLY A 110 2.81 3.14 6.44
CA GLY A 110 3.84 3.29 7.46
C GLY A 110 4.25 4.74 7.72
N THR A 111 4.42 5.08 9.01
CA THR A 111 4.54 6.46 9.49
C THR A 111 5.62 7.29 8.80
N ALA A 112 6.82 6.74 8.60
CA ALA A 112 7.94 7.49 8.02
C ALA A 112 7.68 7.86 6.55
N ALA A 113 7.24 6.89 5.73
CA ALA A 113 6.93 7.11 4.32
C ALA A 113 5.70 8.02 4.12
N VAL A 114 4.69 7.88 5.00
CA VAL A 114 3.54 8.79 5.02
C VAL A 114 3.95 10.22 5.38
N ALA A 115 4.80 10.41 6.38
CA ALA A 115 5.27 11.75 6.77
C ALA A 115 6.14 12.40 5.69
N GLU A 116 7.05 11.66 5.05
CA GLU A 116 7.83 12.13 3.90
C GLU A 116 6.92 12.50 2.71
N ALA A 117 5.89 11.69 2.41
CA ALA A 117 4.96 12.01 1.34
C ALA A 117 4.07 13.22 1.64
N LEU A 118 3.60 13.37 2.89
CA LEU A 118 2.89 14.58 3.34
C LEU A 118 3.78 15.82 3.24
N ALA A 119 5.08 15.68 3.54
CA ALA A 119 6.04 16.77 3.46
C ALA A 119 6.08 17.38 2.06
N MET A 120 6.24 16.52 1.06
CA MET A 120 6.30 16.90 -0.35
C MET A 120 4.97 17.45 -0.90
N LEU A 121 3.83 17.18 -0.26
CA LEU A 121 2.50 17.58 -0.72
C LEU A 121 2.01 18.92 -0.15
N LEU A 122 2.60 19.37 0.96
CA LEU A 122 2.14 20.56 1.71
C LEU A 122 3.03 21.81 1.52
N ASP A 123 4.12 21.69 0.75
CA ASP A 123 5.05 22.77 0.32
C ASP A 123 5.67 23.64 1.45
N ASN A 124 5.42 23.32 2.73
CA ASN A 124 5.94 24.04 3.91
C ASN A 124 6.37 23.10 5.04
N TRP A 125 6.57 21.81 4.76
CA TRP A 125 7.13 20.88 5.74
C TRP A 125 8.64 21.01 5.76
N ASP A 126 9.17 21.60 6.83
CA ASP A 126 10.61 21.86 6.98
C ASP A 126 11.44 20.58 7.18
N GLY A 127 10.81 19.45 7.49
CA GLY A 127 11.48 18.17 7.69
C GLY A 127 12.29 18.09 8.98
N SER A 128 12.33 19.17 9.76
CA SER A 128 13.13 19.32 10.98
C SER A 128 12.55 18.53 12.16
N GLY A 129 12.53 17.21 12.03
CA GLY A 129 13.06 16.39 13.10
C GLY A 129 14.54 16.75 13.24
N SER A 130 14.85 17.72 14.09
CA SER A 130 16.22 18.17 14.35
C SER A 130 17.03 17.03 14.99
N GLY A 131 17.67 16.23 14.15
CA GLY A 131 18.51 15.10 14.53
C GLY A 131 17.85 13.73 14.29
N GLY A 132 18.18 13.10 13.15
CA GLY A 132 18.41 11.66 12.95
C GLY A 132 17.31 10.61 13.23
N GLU A 133 16.32 10.91 14.07
CA GLU A 133 15.38 9.92 14.60
C GLU A 133 14.15 9.72 13.71
N PRO A 134 13.66 8.49 13.52
CA PRO A 134 12.48 8.22 12.72
C PRO A 134 11.21 8.80 13.36
N LEU A 135 10.36 9.41 12.53
CA LEU A 135 9.07 9.96 12.95
C LEU A 135 8.14 8.86 13.49
N THR A 136 7.79 8.95 14.77
CA THR A 136 6.84 8.05 15.45
C THR A 136 5.39 8.43 15.13
N ALA A 137 4.46 7.48 15.30
CA ALA A 137 3.04 7.73 15.04
C ALA A 137 2.47 8.87 15.91
N GLU A 138 2.87 8.92 17.19
CA GLU A 138 2.54 10.01 18.12
C GLU A 138 3.14 11.35 17.70
N GLY A 139 4.35 11.35 17.14
CA GLY A 139 5.02 12.53 16.60
C GLY A 139 4.32 13.12 15.38
N LEU A 140 3.66 12.27 14.58
CA LEU A 140 2.80 12.68 13.47
C LEU A 140 1.45 13.23 13.99
N GLU A 141 0.78 12.52 14.91
CA GLU A 141 -0.50 12.98 15.50
C GLU A 141 -0.39 14.35 16.18
N ARG A 142 0.66 14.56 16.98
CA ARG A 142 0.88 15.83 17.70
C ARG A 142 1.00 17.02 16.76
N ARG A 143 1.58 16.81 15.57
CA ARG A 143 1.79 17.84 14.54
C ARG A 143 0.56 18.07 13.66
N LEU A 144 -0.30 17.06 13.47
CA LEU A 144 -1.57 17.20 12.74
C LEU A 144 -2.70 17.83 13.58
N ARG A 145 -2.51 17.98 14.90
CA ARG A 145 -3.45 18.64 15.82
C ARG A 145 -3.11 20.11 16.12
N ALA A 146 -1.98 20.61 15.64
CA ALA A 146 -1.47 21.97 15.89
C ALA A 146 -1.78 22.92 14.72
#